data_AF-A0A135VY61-F1
#
_entry.id   AF-A0A135VY61-F1
#
_cell.length_a   1.000
_cell.length_b   1.000
_cell.length_c   1.000
_cell.angle_alpha   90.00
_cell.angle_beta   90.00
_cell.angle_gamma   90.00
#
_symmetry.space_group_name_H-M   'P 1'
#
loop_
_entity.id
_entity.type
_entity.pdbx_description
1 polymer ?
#
loop_
_entity_poly.entity_id
_entity_poly.type
_entity_poly.pdbx_seq_one_letter_code
_entity_poly.pdbx_strand_id
1 'polypeptide(L)'
;MIEDDSYDYFGEPQEPSTSPGRWIVFVLLLILGSVTVFGSILTAPPDVYLMYVVLLLPMVVLLLYAAYRWAQGRPIAPTDLDEDARILATMRAHALPAEHVGGLEMYRCPDCGLSFELSNATPVDDRVVLCPFCKTRLYIE
;
A
#
# COMPACT_ATOMS: atom_id res chain seq x y z
N MET A 1 9.60 -37.18 -5.60
CA MET A 1 10.62 -36.12 -5.64
C MET A 1 10.07 -35.10 -6.60
N ILE A 2 9.44 -34.06 -6.06
CA ILE A 2 9.02 -32.87 -6.80
C ILE A 2 9.91 -31.77 -6.21
N GLU A 3 10.64 -31.13 -7.11
CA GLU A 3 11.76 -30.24 -6.86
C GLU A 3 11.42 -29.13 -5.85
N ASP A 4 12.36 -28.93 -4.93
CA ASP A 4 12.52 -27.71 -4.15
C ASP A 4 12.78 -26.56 -5.13
N ASP A 5 11.74 -25.80 -5.47
CA ASP A 5 11.91 -24.48 -6.08
C ASP A 5 12.39 -23.51 -5.00
N SER A 6 13.70 -23.51 -4.80
CA SER A 6 14.45 -22.49 -4.09
C SER A 6 14.31 -21.15 -4.83
N TYR A 7 13.39 -20.29 -4.39
CA TYR A 7 13.37 -18.89 -4.80
C TYR A 7 14.45 -18.10 -4.04
N ASP A 8 15.67 -18.20 -4.54
CA ASP A 8 16.76 -17.32 -4.12
C ASP A 8 16.71 -16.00 -4.90
N TYR A 9 16.83 -14.91 -4.13
CA TYR A 9 17.34 -13.59 -4.48
C TYR A 9 16.53 -12.71 -5.45
N PHE A 10 16.09 -11.52 -5.00
CA PHE A 10 16.43 -10.22 -5.60
C PHE A 10 15.83 -9.07 -4.78
N GLY A 11 16.69 -8.15 -4.34
CA GLY A 11 16.31 -6.87 -3.76
C GLY A 11 16.91 -6.63 -2.37
N GLU A 12 18.19 -6.25 -2.31
CA GLU A 12 18.66 -5.51 -1.12
C GLU A 12 17.71 -4.33 -0.91
N PRO A 13 17.18 -4.10 0.31
CA PRO A 13 16.31 -2.97 0.57
C PRO A 13 17.06 -1.71 0.17
N GLN A 14 16.55 -1.00 -0.83
CA GLN A 14 17.12 0.27 -1.28
C GLN A 14 17.24 1.18 -0.07
N GLU A 15 18.47 1.36 0.42
CA GLU A 15 18.71 2.21 1.58
C GLU A 15 18.20 3.61 1.23
N PRO A 16 17.30 4.19 2.06
CA PRO A 16 16.72 5.47 1.75
C PRO A 16 17.82 6.52 1.65
N SER A 17 18.08 7.00 0.44
CA SER A 17 19.10 8.01 0.19
C SER A 17 18.71 9.31 0.93
N THR A 18 19.49 9.64 1.94
CA THR A 18 19.30 10.82 2.77
C THR A 18 19.92 12.02 2.07
N SER A 19 19.12 12.80 1.35
CA SER A 19 19.61 14.01 0.70
C SER A 19 19.76 15.15 1.73
N PRO A 20 20.84 15.95 1.67
CA PRO A 20 21.06 17.06 2.60
C PRO A 20 19.96 18.14 2.53
N GLY A 21 19.30 18.30 1.38
CA GLY A 21 18.18 19.24 1.22
C GLY A 21 16.97 18.94 2.12
N ARG A 22 16.70 17.65 2.40
CA ARG A 22 15.57 17.24 3.27
C ARG A 22 15.80 17.68 4.72
N TRP A 23 17.04 17.64 5.18
CA TRP A 23 17.43 18.10 6.51
C TRP A 23 17.34 19.62 6.65
N ILE A 24 17.68 20.39 5.61
CA ILE A 24 17.51 21.85 5.60
C ILE A 24 16.04 22.23 5.78
N VAL A 25 15.15 21.56 5.02
CA VAL A 25 13.70 21.78 5.13
C VAL A 25 13.19 21.39 6.53
N PHE A 26 13.67 20.28 7.10
CA PHE A 26 13.32 19.88 8.46
C PHE A 26 13.73 20.91 9.51
N VAL A 27 14.96 21.44 9.45
CA VAL A 27 15.43 22.47 10.38
C VAL A 27 14.59 23.74 10.27
N LEU A 28 14.21 24.14 9.04
CA LEU A 28 13.31 25.29 8.83
C LEU A 28 11.94 25.04 9.48
N LEU A 29 11.36 23.87 9.28
CA LEU A 29 10.09 23.48 9.90
C LEU A 29 10.17 23.42 11.44
N LEU A 30 11.31 22.99 12.00
CA LEU A 30 11.56 23.00 13.44
C LEU A 30 11.58 24.42 14.00
N ILE A 31 12.27 25.33 13.32
CA ILE A 31 12.30 26.75 13.71
C ILE A 31 10.89 27.34 13.62
N LEU A 32 10.18 27.11 12.51
CA LEU A 32 8.84 27.65 12.30
C LEU A 32 7.83 27.07 13.31
N GLY A 33 7.89 25.77 13.58
CA GLY A 33 7.04 25.10 14.59
C GLY A 33 7.30 25.62 16.00
N SER A 34 8.56 25.78 16.40
CA SER A 34 8.92 26.33 17.72
C SER A 34 8.51 27.79 17.88
N VAL A 35 8.71 28.62 16.85
CA VAL A 35 8.24 30.03 16.83
C VAL A 35 6.71 30.09 16.92
N THR A 36 5.99 29.19 16.22
CA THR A 36 4.53 29.15 16.26
C THR A 36 4.02 28.81 17.66
N VAL A 37 4.59 27.78 18.30
CA VAL A 37 4.22 27.40 19.67
C VAL A 37 4.55 28.53 20.65
N PHE A 38 5.78 29.06 20.61
CA PHE A 38 6.19 30.12 21.52
C PHE A 38 5.40 31.42 21.32
N GLY A 39 5.18 31.82 20.08
CA GLY A 39 4.36 32.99 19.73
C GLY A 39 2.92 32.83 20.17
N SER A 40 2.33 31.64 20.02
CA SER A 40 0.98 31.37 20.50
C SER A 40 0.87 31.48 22.03
N ILE A 41 1.88 31.01 22.77
CA ILE A 41 1.90 31.11 24.24
C ILE A 41 1.99 32.58 24.69
N LEU A 42 2.79 33.42 24.02
CA LEU A 42 2.97 34.81 24.42
C LEU A 42 1.78 35.72 24.11
N THR A 43 1.00 35.38 23.08
CA THR A 43 -0.08 36.25 22.55
C THR A 43 -1.48 35.79 22.94
N ALA A 44 -1.64 34.53 23.34
CA ALA A 44 -2.95 33.96 23.63
C ALA A 44 -3.51 34.46 24.99
N PRO A 45 -4.82 34.72 25.06
CA PRO A 45 -5.50 34.93 26.34
C PRO A 45 -5.55 33.61 27.14
N PRO A 46 -5.60 33.69 28.49
CA PRO A 46 -5.44 32.52 29.34
C PRO A 46 -6.53 31.46 29.20
N ASP A 47 -7.71 31.88 28.80
CA ASP A 47 -8.93 31.10 28.57
C ASP A 47 -8.80 30.11 27.40
N VAL A 48 -7.82 30.29 26.50
CA VAL A 48 -7.57 29.36 25.38
C VAL A 48 -6.31 28.50 25.54
N TYR A 49 -5.55 28.64 26.64
CA TYR A 49 -4.32 27.87 26.84
C TYR A 49 -4.55 26.36 26.82
N LEU A 50 -5.63 25.90 27.44
CA LEU A 50 -5.94 24.47 27.48
C LEU A 50 -6.17 23.91 26.06
N MET A 51 -6.84 24.67 25.20
CA MET A 51 -7.03 24.31 23.79
C MET A 51 -5.70 24.22 23.05
N TYR A 52 -4.79 25.18 23.23
CA TYR A 52 -3.47 25.14 22.60
C TYR A 52 -2.61 23.97 23.09
N VAL A 53 -2.62 23.67 24.39
CA VAL A 53 -1.87 22.54 24.95
C VAL A 53 -2.41 21.21 24.45
N VAL A 54 -3.73 21.06 24.35
CA VAL A 54 -4.36 19.79 23.95
C VAL A 54 -4.39 19.57 22.43
N LEU A 55 -4.46 20.63 21.63
CA LEU A 55 -4.56 20.49 20.16
C LEU A 55 -3.28 20.91 19.44
N LEU A 56 -2.78 22.12 19.71
CA LEU A 56 -1.67 22.69 18.95
C LEU A 56 -0.34 21.98 19.27
N LEU A 57 -0.06 21.72 20.54
CA LEU A 57 1.17 21.04 20.95
C LEU A 57 1.30 19.63 20.34
N PRO A 58 0.34 18.71 20.50
CA PRO A 58 0.47 17.38 19.88
C PRO A 58 0.44 17.43 18.35
N MET A 59 -0.30 18.35 17.74
CA MET A 59 -0.29 18.55 16.29
C MET A 59 1.09 18.96 15.79
N VAL A 60 1.72 19.96 16.40
CA VAL A 60 3.07 20.42 16.02
C VAL A 60 4.10 19.30 16.24
N VAL A 61 4.01 18.58 17.37
CA VAL A 61 4.90 17.43 17.64
C VAL A 61 4.75 16.35 16.58
N LEU A 62 3.52 15.99 16.19
CA LEU A 62 3.26 14.98 15.16
C LEU A 62 3.79 15.42 13.79
N LEU A 63 3.59 16.70 13.42
CA LEU A 63 4.12 17.26 12.18
C LEU A 63 5.66 17.26 12.16
N LEU A 64 6.30 17.64 13.26
CA LEU A 64 7.76 17.58 13.39
C LEU A 64 8.28 16.15 13.34
N TYR A 65 7.57 15.21 13.96
CA TYR A 65 7.89 13.78 13.86
C TYR A 65 7.78 13.26 12.43
N ALA A 66 6.71 13.61 11.72
CA ALA A 66 6.55 13.25 10.31
C ALA A 66 7.65 13.87 9.42
N ALA A 67 7.97 15.14 9.63
CA ALA A 67 9.04 15.82 8.91
C ALA A 67 10.43 15.22 9.21
N TYR A 68 10.69 14.83 10.46
CA TYR A 68 11.90 14.14 10.87
C TYR A 68 12.03 12.76 10.19
N ARG A 69 10.95 11.97 10.22
CA ARG A 69 10.89 10.67 9.53
C ARG A 69 11.10 10.80 8.04
N TRP A 70 10.49 11.81 7.43
CA TRP A 70 10.70 12.16 6.03
C TRP A 70 12.14 12.60 5.75
N ALA A 71 12.79 13.35 6.64
CA ALA A 71 14.19 13.75 6.50
C ALA A 71 15.15 12.56 6.56
N GLN A 72 14.82 11.55 7.36
CA GLN A 72 15.51 10.25 7.37
C GLN A 72 15.24 9.39 6.13
N GLY A 73 14.32 9.81 5.26
CA GLY A 73 13.88 9.04 4.10
C GLY A 73 13.08 7.78 4.46
N ARG A 74 12.61 7.65 5.70
CA ARG A 74 11.82 6.51 6.15
C ARG A 74 10.33 6.78 5.96
N PRO A 75 9.53 5.81 5.48
CA PRO A 75 8.09 5.99 5.34
C PRO A 75 7.41 6.17 6.71
N ILE A 76 6.30 6.91 6.73
CA ILE A 76 5.53 7.23 7.96
C ILE A 76 4.77 6.00 8.46
N ALA A 77 4.30 5.16 7.53
CA ALA A 77 3.84 3.80 7.77
C ALA A 77 4.61 2.87 6.81
N PRO A 78 5.22 1.77 7.27
CA PRO A 78 5.84 0.81 6.37
C PRO A 78 4.72 0.08 5.61
N THR A 79 4.36 0.58 4.44
CA THR A 79 3.72 -0.24 3.41
C THR A 79 4.84 -1.00 2.74
N ASP A 80 4.98 -2.27 3.08
CA ASP A 80 5.89 -3.19 2.41
C ASP A 80 5.26 -3.54 1.04
N LEU A 81 5.70 -2.80 0.01
CA LEU A 81 5.22 -2.98 -1.35
C LEU A 81 5.61 -4.37 -1.91
N ASP A 82 6.68 -4.96 -1.39
CA ASP A 82 7.15 -6.28 -1.80
C ASP A 82 6.29 -7.38 -1.15
N GLU A 83 5.88 -7.19 0.10
CA GLU A 83 4.87 -8.05 0.75
C GLU A 83 3.52 -7.97 0.04
N ASP A 84 3.06 -6.77 -0.34
CA ASP A 84 1.84 -6.60 -1.13
C ASP A 84 1.96 -7.27 -2.51
N ALA A 85 3.11 -7.13 -3.19
CA ALA A 85 3.39 -7.79 -4.45
C ALA A 85 3.42 -9.32 -4.30
N ARG A 86 3.98 -9.85 -3.21
CA ARG A 86 3.97 -11.27 -2.87
C ARG A 86 2.56 -11.79 -2.64
N ILE A 87 1.71 -11.05 -1.92
CA ILE A 87 0.31 -11.41 -1.68
C ILE A 87 -0.48 -11.42 -3.00
N LEU A 88 -0.21 -10.48 -3.91
CA LEU A 88 -0.81 -10.47 -5.24
C LEU A 88 -0.29 -11.63 -6.11
N ALA A 89 0.99 -11.95 -6.03
CA ALA A 89 1.59 -13.08 -6.75
C ALA A 89 1.03 -14.42 -6.26
N THR A 90 0.86 -14.62 -4.94
CA THR A 90 0.20 -15.80 -4.41
C THR A 90 -1.27 -15.84 -4.84
N MET A 91 -1.99 -14.71 -4.84
CA MET A 91 -3.35 -14.67 -5.40
C MET A 91 -3.42 -15.00 -6.90
N ARG A 92 -2.40 -14.66 -7.70
CA ARG A 92 -2.30 -15.04 -9.12
C ARG A 92 -2.00 -16.53 -9.29
N ALA A 93 -1.12 -17.09 -8.46
CA ALA A 93 -0.78 -18.51 -8.47
C ALA A 93 -1.96 -19.43 -8.11
N HIS A 94 -2.99 -18.90 -7.43
CA HIS A 94 -4.21 -19.64 -7.06
C HIS A 94 -5.37 -19.47 -8.06
N ALA A 95 -5.16 -18.82 -9.21
CA ALA A 95 -6.17 -18.79 -10.26
C ALA A 95 -6.25 -20.16 -10.95
N LEU A 96 -7.43 -20.79 -10.93
CA LEU A 96 -7.61 -22.09 -11.55
C LEU A 96 -7.73 -21.92 -13.08
N PRO A 97 -7.09 -22.76 -13.90
CA PRO A 97 -7.25 -22.70 -15.34
C PRO A 97 -8.71 -23.03 -15.69
N ALA A 98 -9.36 -22.15 -16.46
CA ALA A 98 -10.69 -22.42 -16.96
C ALA A 98 -10.61 -23.42 -18.14
N GLU A 99 -11.43 -24.46 -18.12
CA GLU A 99 -11.47 -25.42 -19.21
C GLU A 99 -12.26 -24.83 -20.39
N HIS A 100 -11.67 -24.78 -21.58
CA HIS A 100 -12.37 -24.32 -22.77
C HIS A 100 -13.34 -25.41 -23.27
N VAL A 101 -14.63 -25.09 -23.35
CA VAL A 101 -15.66 -26.04 -23.80
C VAL A 101 -15.80 -25.93 -25.30
N GLY A 102 -14.87 -26.59 -26.01
CA GLY A 102 -14.86 -26.92 -27.44
C GLY A 102 -15.51 -25.92 -28.41
N GLY A 103 -14.70 -25.22 -29.21
CA GLY A 103 -15.10 -24.50 -30.45
C GLY A 103 -16.07 -23.31 -30.29
N LEU A 104 -16.69 -23.16 -29.13
CA LEU A 104 -17.55 -22.05 -28.73
C LEU A 104 -16.79 -21.22 -27.69
N GLU A 105 -16.99 -19.90 -27.63
CA GLU A 105 -16.34 -18.98 -26.67
C GLU A 105 -16.87 -19.14 -25.22
N MET A 106 -16.97 -20.39 -24.76
CA MET A 106 -17.44 -20.77 -23.44
C MET A 106 -16.32 -21.40 -22.62
N TYR A 107 -16.26 -20.99 -21.35
CA TYR A 107 -15.29 -21.45 -20.38
C TYR A 107 -16.02 -22.16 -19.25
N ARG A 108 -15.43 -23.25 -18.74
CA ARG A 108 -15.95 -24.01 -17.61
C ARG A 108 -15.11 -23.76 -16.38
N CYS A 109 -15.78 -23.42 -15.29
CA CYS A 109 -15.16 -23.28 -13.99
C CYS A 109 -14.89 -24.68 -13.40
N PRO A 110 -13.64 -25.04 -13.07
CA PRO A 110 -13.33 -26.33 -12.44
C PRO A 110 -13.85 -26.45 -11.01
N ASP A 111 -14.10 -25.31 -10.34
CA ASP A 111 -14.55 -25.28 -8.95
C ASP A 111 -16.06 -25.54 -8.81
N CYS A 112 -16.90 -24.82 -9.58
CA CYS A 112 -18.36 -25.01 -9.55
C CYS A 112 -18.91 -25.90 -10.67
N GLY A 113 -18.07 -26.29 -11.63
CA GLY A 113 -18.44 -27.17 -12.76
C GLY A 113 -19.34 -26.55 -13.83
N LEU A 114 -19.74 -25.28 -13.67
CA LEU A 114 -20.63 -24.54 -14.56
C LEU A 114 -19.86 -23.89 -15.72
N SER A 115 -20.49 -23.87 -16.90
CA SER A 115 -19.99 -23.14 -18.07
C SER A 115 -20.57 -21.73 -18.14
N PHE A 116 -19.75 -20.78 -18.60
CA PHE A 116 -20.13 -19.39 -18.80
C PHE A 116 -19.45 -18.84 -20.06
N GLU A 117 -20.07 -17.82 -20.67
CA GLU A 117 -19.46 -17.04 -21.75
C GLU A 117 -18.54 -15.96 -21.17
N LEU A 118 -17.44 -15.67 -21.86
CA LEU A 118 -16.47 -14.66 -21.42
C LEU A 118 -17.10 -13.27 -21.24
N SER A 119 -18.10 -12.95 -22.06
CA SER A 119 -18.91 -11.72 -22.00
C SER A 119 -19.63 -11.51 -20.66
N ASN A 120 -19.95 -12.60 -19.95
CA ASN A 120 -20.68 -12.58 -18.69
C ASN A 120 -19.75 -12.62 -17.46
N ALA A 121 -18.44 -12.74 -17.66
CA ALA A 121 -17.46 -12.78 -16.58
C ALA A 121 -16.94 -11.38 -16.25
N THR A 122 -16.69 -11.10 -14.97
CA THR A 122 -16.10 -9.82 -14.56
C THR A 122 -14.56 -9.89 -14.67
N PRO A 123 -13.91 -9.03 -15.48
CA PRO A 123 -12.47 -9.01 -15.61
C PRO A 123 -11.80 -8.44 -14.35
N VAL A 124 -10.68 -9.04 -13.94
CA VAL A 124 -9.89 -8.59 -12.78
C VAL A 124 -8.49 -8.15 -13.21
N ASP A 125 -7.89 -8.86 -14.15
CA ASP A 125 -6.55 -8.59 -14.69
C ASP A 125 -6.50 -9.10 -16.14
N ASP A 126 -5.40 -8.86 -16.85
CA ASP A 126 -5.19 -9.43 -18.18
C ASP A 126 -5.26 -10.96 -18.11
N ARG A 127 -6.21 -11.53 -18.86
CA ARG A 127 -6.50 -12.99 -18.91
C ARG A 127 -7.02 -13.61 -17.61
N VAL A 128 -7.41 -12.81 -16.62
CA VAL A 128 -7.99 -13.30 -15.36
C VAL A 128 -9.41 -12.78 -15.18
N VAL A 129 -10.38 -13.69 -15.03
CA VAL A 129 -11.79 -13.37 -14.82
C VAL A 129 -12.33 -14.04 -13.56
N LEU A 130 -13.39 -13.49 -12.98
CA LEU A 130 -14.14 -14.16 -11.92
C LEU A 130 -15.29 -14.95 -12.51
N CYS A 131 -15.48 -16.17 -12.02
CA CYS A 131 -16.65 -16.98 -12.34
C CYS A 131 -17.94 -16.24 -11.92
N PRO A 132 -18.94 -16.10 -12.81
CA PRO A 132 -20.19 -15.38 -12.48
C PRO A 132 -21.03 -16.09 -11.40
N PHE A 133 -20.78 -17.37 -11.15
CA PHE A 133 -21.56 -18.18 -10.20
C PHE A 133 -20.90 -18.29 -8.82
N CYS A 134 -19.63 -18.76 -8.76
CA CYS A 134 -18.92 -18.98 -7.49
C CYS A 134 -17.92 -17.88 -7.12
N LYS A 135 -17.69 -16.89 -8.00
CA LYS A 135 -16.70 -15.81 -7.83
C LYS A 135 -15.26 -16.30 -7.66
N THR A 136 -14.97 -17.55 -8.01
CA THR A 136 -13.61 -18.08 -8.04
C THR A 136 -12.82 -17.43 -9.18
N ARG A 137 -11.54 -17.12 -8.93
CA ARG A 137 -10.64 -16.54 -9.94
C ARG A 137 -10.21 -17.61 -10.93
N LEU A 138 -10.37 -17.29 -12.20
CA LEU A 138 -10.10 -18.18 -13.31
C LEU A 138 -9.09 -17.54 -14.26
N TYR A 139 -8.10 -18.32 -14.66
CA TYR A 139 -7.15 -17.96 -15.71
C TYR A 139 -7.64 -18.50 -17.05
N ILE A 140 -7.64 -17.64 -18.07
CA ILE A 140 -8.03 -17.97 -19.43
C ILE A 140 -6.77 -17.95 -20.30
N GLU A 141 -6.40 -19.10 -20.87
CA GLU A 141 -5.28 -19.21 -21.81
C GLU A 141 -5.65 -18.75 -23.23
#